data_AF-A0A3D9RIG6-F1
#
_entry.id   AF-A0A3D9RIG6-F1
#
_cell.length_a   1.000
_cell.length_b   1.000
_cell.length_c   1.000
_cell.angle_alpha   90.00
_cell.angle_beta   90.00
_cell.angle_gamma   90.00
#
_symmetry.space_group_name_H-M   'P 1'
#
loop_
_entity.id
_entity.type
_entity.pdbx_description
1 polymer ?
#
loop_
_entity_poly.entity_id
_entity_poly.type
_entity_poly.pdbx_seq_one_letter_code
_entity_poly.pdbx_strand_id
1 'polypeptide(L)'
;MKFLVLLHVLSAIIGVGPTFFIHALFGKKENVGELRSAFKLGSKLELFPKIGGSIAVITGLILVFADGWKFVSFWIIGSLVLYVAIQVLVIGFASPVTKRLGKLIAETKLTSDQAVPDEQKQLLARANKLYYGATAMGTLLFILMILKPFY
;
A
#
# COMPACT_ATOMS: atom_id res chain seq x y z
N MET A 1 -4.22 -27.84 0.25
CA MET A 1 -3.04 -26.99 -0.03
C MET A 1 -3.21 -26.09 -1.24
N LYS A 2 -3.50 -26.59 -2.45
CA LYS A 2 -3.63 -25.77 -3.68
C LYS A 2 -4.59 -24.57 -3.57
N PHE A 3 -5.76 -24.76 -2.95
CA PHE A 3 -6.73 -23.68 -2.72
C PHE A 3 -6.22 -22.59 -1.76
N LEU A 4 -5.46 -22.96 -0.74
CA LEU A 4 -4.91 -22.01 0.23
C LEU A 4 -3.80 -21.17 -0.41
N VAL A 5 -2.96 -21.79 -1.24
CA VAL A 5 -1.96 -21.07 -2.07
C VAL A 5 -2.66 -20.12 -3.04
N LEU A 6 -3.71 -20.57 -3.73
CA LEU A 6 -4.49 -19.71 -4.62
C LEU A 6 -5.07 -18.50 -3.86
N LEU A 7 -5.70 -18.73 -2.72
CA LEU A 7 -6.26 -17.68 -1.89
C LEU A 7 -5.19 -16.69 -1.43
N HIS A 8 -4.03 -17.19 -0.98
CA HIS A 8 -2.90 -16.38 -0.55
C HIS A 8 -2.40 -15.45 -1.66
N VAL A 9 -2.12 -16.02 -2.84
CA VAL A 9 -1.60 -15.27 -3.99
C VAL A 9 -2.62 -14.27 -4.51
N LEU A 10 -3.89 -14.66 -4.67
CA LEU A 10 -4.94 -13.75 -5.12
C LEU A 10 -5.18 -12.63 -4.12
N SER A 11 -5.16 -12.92 -2.81
CA SER A 11 -5.30 -11.89 -1.78
C SER A 11 -4.15 -10.88 -1.82
N ALA A 12 -2.92 -11.35 -2.07
CA ALA A 12 -1.76 -10.48 -2.22
C ALA A 12 -1.88 -9.61 -3.48
N ILE A 13 -2.20 -10.19 -4.64
CA ILE A 13 -2.32 -9.45 -5.91
C ILE A 13 -3.46 -8.42 -5.86
N ILE A 14 -4.66 -8.85 -5.48
CA ILE A 14 -5.86 -7.99 -5.46
C ILE A 14 -5.75 -6.96 -4.33
N GLY A 15 -5.26 -7.38 -3.16
CA GLY A 15 -5.09 -6.51 -2.00
C GLY A 15 -4.03 -5.44 -2.22
N VAL A 16 -2.83 -5.84 -2.65
CA VAL A 16 -1.69 -4.92 -2.76
C VAL A 16 -1.72 -4.15 -4.09
N GLY A 17 -2.35 -4.69 -5.14
CA GLY A 17 -2.41 -4.11 -6.49
C GLY A 17 -2.70 -2.61 -6.55
N PRO A 18 -3.76 -2.09 -5.88
CA PRO A 18 -4.05 -0.66 -5.87
C PRO A 18 -2.93 0.25 -5.31
N THR A 19 -2.04 -0.30 -4.48
CA THR A 19 -0.87 0.41 -3.95
C THR A 19 0.07 0.83 -5.08
N PHE A 20 0.20 0.02 -6.13
CA PHE A 20 1.02 0.35 -7.30
C PHE A 20 0.43 1.50 -8.13
N PHE A 21 -0.89 1.73 -8.03
CA PHE A 21 -1.59 2.78 -8.77
C PHE A 21 -1.70 4.10 -7.99
N ILE A 22 -1.48 4.09 -6.68
CA ILE A 22 -1.67 5.27 -5.81
C ILE A 22 -0.82 6.48 -6.26
N HIS A 23 0.32 6.27 -6.91
CA HIS A 23 1.20 7.34 -7.39
C HIS A 23 0.61 8.13 -8.57
N ALA A 24 -0.21 7.48 -9.40
CA ALA A 24 -0.95 8.17 -10.45
C ALA A 24 -2.00 9.12 -9.86
N LEU A 25 -2.57 8.74 -8.72
CA LEU A 25 -3.52 9.58 -7.98
C LEU A 25 -2.80 10.68 -7.21
N PHE A 26 -1.72 10.38 -6.49
CA PHE A 26 -1.00 11.37 -5.67
C PHE A 26 0.16 12.07 -6.42
N GLY A 27 0.16 11.99 -7.74
CA GLY A 27 1.01 12.81 -8.60
C GLY A 27 0.69 14.30 -8.49
N LYS A 28 1.41 15.14 -9.24
CA LYS A 28 1.15 16.59 -9.27
C LYS A 28 -0.31 16.87 -9.64
N LYS A 29 -0.92 17.85 -8.97
CA LYS A 29 -2.29 18.34 -9.22
C LYS A 29 -2.26 19.85 -9.33
N GLU A 30 -2.89 20.36 -10.38
CA GLU A 30 -2.83 21.79 -10.71
C GLU A 30 -3.98 22.56 -10.05
N ASN A 31 -5.16 21.94 -9.99
CA ASN A 31 -6.36 22.52 -9.42
C ASN A 31 -6.96 21.70 -8.25
N VAL A 32 -7.76 22.37 -7.41
CA VAL A 32 -8.36 21.80 -6.20
C VAL A 32 -9.37 20.68 -6.52
N GLY A 33 -10.07 20.76 -7.66
CA GLY A 33 -11.02 19.74 -8.10
C GLY A 33 -10.36 18.39 -8.38
N GLU A 34 -9.23 18.41 -9.09
CA GLU A 34 -8.38 17.24 -9.33
C GLU A 34 -7.85 16.65 -8.03
N LEU A 35 -7.36 17.49 -7.12
CA LEU A 35 -6.85 17.05 -5.83
C LEU A 35 -7.94 16.35 -5.01
N ARG A 36 -9.14 16.95 -4.89
CA ARG A 36 -10.27 16.35 -4.17
C ARG A 36 -10.67 15.01 -4.76
N SER A 37 -10.74 14.92 -6.08
CA SER A 37 -11.14 13.69 -6.78
C SER A 37 -10.11 12.58 -6.61
N ALA A 38 -8.83 12.92 -6.79
CA ALA A 38 -7.72 11.99 -6.59
C ALA A 38 -7.62 11.52 -5.13
N PHE A 39 -7.78 12.42 -4.17
CA PHE A 39 -7.78 12.07 -2.74
C PHE A 39 -8.96 11.16 -2.36
N LYS A 40 -10.16 11.45 -2.86
CA LYS A 40 -11.35 10.63 -2.62
C LYS A 40 -11.22 9.23 -3.20
N LEU A 41 -10.60 9.07 -4.37
CA LEU A 41 -10.34 7.76 -4.94
C LEU A 41 -9.20 7.05 -4.20
N GLY A 42 -8.10 7.74 -3.92
CA GLY A 42 -6.94 7.19 -3.20
C GLY A 42 -7.32 6.65 -1.82
N SER A 43 -8.13 7.38 -1.07
CA SER A 43 -8.58 6.94 0.27
C SER A 43 -9.42 5.67 0.23
N LYS A 44 -10.19 5.43 -0.84
CA LYS A 44 -10.91 4.16 -1.05
C LYS A 44 -9.95 3.03 -1.41
N LEU A 45 -8.95 3.31 -2.25
CA LEU A 45 -7.97 2.30 -2.67
C LEU A 45 -7.05 1.85 -1.52
N GLU A 46 -6.81 2.71 -0.52
CA GLU A 46 -6.07 2.34 0.69
C GLU A 46 -6.72 1.22 1.52
N LEU A 47 -8.00 0.91 1.31
CA LEU A 47 -8.68 -0.17 2.01
C LEU A 47 -8.24 -1.55 1.50
N PHE A 48 -7.92 -1.67 0.22
CA PHE A 48 -7.52 -2.93 -0.41
C PHE A 48 -6.28 -3.56 0.25
N PRO A 49 -5.15 -2.84 0.44
CA PRO A 49 -3.97 -3.44 1.06
C PRO A 49 -4.18 -3.76 2.55
N LYS A 50 -5.11 -3.08 3.23
CA LYS A 50 -5.45 -3.41 4.63
C LYS A 50 -6.19 -4.73 4.73
N ILE A 51 -7.17 -4.96 3.85
CA ILE A 51 -7.96 -6.20 3.84
C ILE A 51 -7.15 -7.33 3.20
N GLY A 52 -6.81 -7.19 1.92
CA GLY A 52 -6.14 -8.25 1.16
C GLY A 52 -4.73 -8.54 1.65
N GLY A 53 -3.99 -7.53 2.13
CA GLY A 53 -2.69 -7.73 2.76
C GLY A 53 -2.78 -8.50 4.09
N SER A 54 -3.81 -8.26 4.90
CA SER A 54 -4.04 -9.04 6.14
C SER A 54 -4.41 -10.49 5.83
N ILE A 55 -5.31 -10.71 4.86
CA ILE A 55 -5.67 -12.06 4.40
C ILE A 55 -4.43 -12.78 3.84
N ALA A 56 -3.61 -12.11 3.04
CA ALA A 56 -2.37 -12.66 2.50
C ALA A 56 -1.43 -13.10 3.63
N VAL A 57 -1.22 -12.30 4.68
CA VAL A 57 -0.36 -12.71 5.79
C VAL A 57 -0.94 -13.87 6.59
N ILE A 58 -2.22 -13.84 6.94
CA ILE A 58 -2.86 -14.92 7.69
C ILE A 58 -2.74 -16.24 6.91
N THR A 59 -3.11 -16.23 5.63
CA THR A 59 -3.02 -17.42 4.77
C THR A 59 -1.56 -17.86 4.53
N GLY A 60 -0.62 -16.92 4.45
CA GLY A 60 0.81 -17.20 4.33
C GLY A 60 1.37 -17.90 5.57
N LEU A 61 1.00 -17.44 6.76
CA LEU A 61 1.39 -18.09 8.02
C LEU A 61 0.80 -19.50 8.11
N ILE A 62 -0.48 -19.67 7.77
CA ILE A 62 -1.11 -21.00 7.75
C ILE A 62 -0.35 -21.94 6.80
N LEU A 63 0.07 -21.46 5.62
CA LEU A 63 0.86 -22.27 4.67
C LEU A 63 2.21 -22.70 5.27
N VAL A 64 2.92 -21.80 5.94
CA VAL A 64 4.21 -22.12 6.58
C VAL A 64 4.05 -23.21 7.65
N PHE A 65 3.03 -23.11 8.50
CA PHE A 65 2.76 -24.10 9.54
C PHE A 65 2.28 -25.44 8.97
N ALA A 66 1.46 -25.42 7.91
CA ALA A 66 0.81 -26.62 7.39
C ALA A 66 1.70 -27.44 6.43
N ASP A 67 2.61 -26.82 5.66
CA ASP A 67 3.56 -27.55 4.81
C ASP A 67 4.86 -27.93 5.56
N GLY A 68 4.98 -27.62 6.85
CA GLY A 68 6.16 -27.95 7.66
C GLY A 68 7.44 -27.22 7.23
N TRP A 69 7.30 -26.07 6.55
CA TRP A 69 8.45 -25.29 6.11
C TRP A 69 9.21 -24.78 7.34
N LYS A 70 10.55 -24.84 7.29
CA LYS A 70 11.35 -24.21 8.33
C LYS A 70 11.07 -22.71 8.30
N PHE A 71 10.42 -22.20 9.35
CA PHE A 71 10.10 -20.78 9.51
C PHE A 71 11.33 -19.86 9.33
N VAL A 72 12.53 -20.42 9.53
CA VAL A 72 13.82 -19.74 9.43
C VAL A 72 14.34 -19.58 8.00
N SER A 73 13.62 -20.06 6.99
CA SER A 73 14.01 -19.86 5.61
C SER A 73 14.05 -18.37 5.27
N PHE A 74 15.12 -17.94 4.57
CA PHE A 74 15.38 -16.53 4.27
C PHE A 74 14.19 -15.82 3.59
N TRP A 75 13.49 -16.50 2.67
CA TRP A 75 12.33 -15.92 1.98
C TRP A 75 11.11 -15.73 2.89
N ILE A 76 10.91 -16.57 3.91
CA ILE A 76 9.82 -16.41 4.89
C ILE A 76 10.11 -15.21 5.78
N ILE A 77 11.29 -15.20 6.42
CA ILE A 77 11.69 -14.10 7.32
C ILE A 77 11.75 -12.79 6.53
N GLY A 78 12.39 -12.79 5.35
CA GLY A 78 12.50 -11.62 4.49
C GLY A 78 11.13 -11.08 4.08
N SER A 79 10.19 -11.94 3.70
CA SER A 79 8.83 -11.52 3.34
C SER A 79 8.07 -10.96 4.54
N LEU A 80 8.22 -11.56 5.72
CA LEU A 80 7.57 -11.08 6.94
C LEU A 80 8.13 -9.74 7.40
N VAL A 81 9.46 -9.58 7.36
CA VAL A 81 10.13 -8.31 7.66
C VAL A 81 9.71 -7.22 6.67
N LEU A 82 9.69 -7.52 5.37
CA LEU A 82 9.19 -6.57 4.36
C LEU A 82 7.73 -6.21 4.60
N TYR A 83 6.87 -7.18 4.92
CA TYR A 83 5.47 -6.92 5.24
C TYR A 83 5.34 -5.96 6.42
N VAL A 84 6.03 -6.23 7.54
CA VAL A 84 6.01 -5.36 8.73
C VAL A 84 6.56 -3.97 8.39
N ALA A 85 7.65 -3.88 7.63
CA ALA A 85 8.22 -2.61 7.20
C ALA A 85 7.23 -1.79 6.34
N ILE A 86 6.50 -2.45 5.43
CA ILE A 86 5.42 -1.83 4.65
C ILE A 86 4.32 -1.32 5.59
N GLN A 87 3.86 -2.11 6.57
CA GLN A 87 2.85 -1.69 7.53
C GLN A 87 3.31 -0.47 8.34
N VAL A 88 4.55 -0.48 8.82
CA VAL A 88 5.14 0.66 9.54
C VAL A 88 5.20 1.89 8.65
N LEU A 89 5.64 1.76 7.40
CA LEU A 89 5.70 2.89 6.47
C LEU A 89 4.30 3.46 6.16
N VAL A 90 3.33 2.59 5.88
CA VAL A 90 1.98 3.01 5.47
C VAL A 90 1.15 3.51 6.65
N ILE A 91 1.08 2.76 7.75
CA ILE A 91 0.27 3.11 8.92
C ILE A 91 0.99 4.18 9.76
N GLY A 92 2.29 4.01 9.99
CA GLY A 92 3.07 4.89 10.85
C GLY A 92 3.43 6.23 10.21
N PHE A 93 3.67 6.28 8.89
CA PHE A 93 4.14 7.50 8.23
C PHE A 93 3.18 8.03 7.15
N ALA A 94 2.72 7.19 6.21
CA ALA A 94 1.87 7.66 5.11
C ALA A 94 0.48 8.08 5.60
N SER A 95 -0.16 7.28 6.45
CA SER A 95 -1.53 7.51 6.93
C SER A 95 -1.69 8.83 7.72
N PRO A 96 -0.75 9.23 8.60
CA PRO A 96 -0.81 10.56 9.21
C PRO A 96 -0.74 11.70 8.19
N VAL A 97 0.12 11.58 7.16
CA VAL A 97 0.25 12.59 6.10
C VAL A 97 -1.03 12.68 5.28
N THR A 98 -1.61 11.55 4.85
CA THR A 98 -2.86 11.52 4.08
C THR A 98 -4.04 12.01 4.90
N LYS A 99 -4.12 11.69 6.20
CA LYS A 99 -5.14 12.24 7.11
C LYS A 99 -5.04 13.76 7.26
N ARG A 100 -3.83 14.30 7.42
CA ARG A 100 -3.62 15.75 7.48
C ARG A 100 -4.03 16.42 6.18
N LEU A 101 -3.61 15.86 5.03
CA LEU A 101 -4.02 16.35 3.72
C LEU A 101 -5.55 16.35 3.56
N GLY A 102 -6.21 15.26 3.96
CA GLY A 102 -7.67 15.15 3.92
C GLY A 102 -8.39 16.22 4.73
N LYS A 103 -7.89 16.56 5.93
CA LYS A 103 -8.43 17.67 6.73
C LYS A 103 -8.31 19.01 6.01
N LEU A 104 -7.13 19.34 5.48
CA LEU A 104 -6.92 20.59 4.75
C LEU A 104 -7.79 20.68 3.50
N ILE A 105 -7.97 19.58 2.76
CA ILE A 105 -8.85 19.53 1.60
C ILE A 105 -10.31 19.79 2.01
N ALA A 106 -10.75 19.26 3.15
CA ALA A 106 -12.11 19.43 3.66
C ALA A 106 -12.38 20.85 4.19
N GLU A 107 -11.38 21.48 4.81
CA GLU A 107 -11.47 22.85 5.33
C GLU A 107 -11.31 23.92 4.24
N THR A 108 -10.81 23.54 3.06
CA THR A 108 -10.60 24.43 1.92
C THR A 108 -11.92 24.89 1.30
N LYS A 109 -12.16 26.20 1.34
CA LYS A 109 -13.31 26.87 0.68
C LYS A 109 -13.06 27.23 -0.79
N LEU A 110 -11.90 26.87 -1.34
CA LEU A 110 -11.56 27.14 -2.74
C LEU A 110 -12.48 26.37 -3.70
N THR A 111 -12.76 26.99 -4.85
CA THR A 111 -13.48 26.38 -5.97
C THR A 111 -12.57 25.40 -6.72
N SER A 112 -13.18 24.51 -7.51
CA SER A 112 -12.46 23.42 -8.17
C SER A 112 -11.35 23.90 -9.10
N ASP A 113 -11.54 25.03 -9.78
CA ASP A 113 -10.61 25.56 -10.79
C ASP A 113 -9.45 26.36 -10.20
N GLN A 114 -9.48 26.62 -8.89
CA GLN A 114 -8.41 27.36 -8.23
C GLN A 114 -7.17 26.48 -8.04
N ALA A 115 -6.01 27.14 -8.06
CA ALA A 115 -4.72 26.49 -7.86
C ALA A 115 -4.65 25.82 -6.48
N VAL A 116 -4.03 24.64 -6.43
CA VAL A 116 -3.82 23.92 -5.17
C VAL A 116 -2.87 24.73 -4.26
N PRO A 117 -3.23 24.99 -2.99
CA PRO A 117 -2.36 25.62 -2.01
C PRO A 117 -1.03 24.86 -1.81
N ASP A 118 0.06 25.58 -1.56
CA ASP A 118 1.39 24.99 -1.48
C ASP A 118 1.53 23.97 -0.33
N GLU A 119 0.88 24.20 0.81
CA GLU A 119 0.87 23.22 1.91
C GLU A 119 0.25 21.88 1.48
N GLN A 120 -0.84 21.92 0.70
CA GLN A 120 -1.50 20.71 0.19
C GLN A 120 -0.62 20.01 -0.85
N LYS A 121 0.03 20.77 -1.74
CA LYS A 121 1.01 20.22 -2.71
C LYS A 121 2.16 19.51 -2.01
N GLN A 122 2.71 20.11 -0.95
CA GLN A 122 3.82 19.53 -0.19
C GLN A 122 3.41 18.23 0.50
N LEU A 123 2.23 18.21 1.15
CA LEU A 123 1.72 17.00 1.79
C LEU A 123 1.40 15.89 0.78
N LEU A 124 0.83 16.24 -0.38
CA LEU A 124 0.58 15.29 -1.46
C LEU A 124 1.88 14.67 -1.98
N ALA A 125 2.90 15.49 -2.25
CA ALA A 125 4.21 15.02 -2.69
C ALA A 125 4.88 14.12 -1.63
N ARG A 126 4.77 14.49 -0.35
CA ARG A 126 5.29 13.69 0.76
C ARG A 126 4.56 12.34 0.87
N ALA A 127 3.24 12.32 0.77
CA ALA A 127 2.45 11.09 0.75
C ALA A 127 2.89 10.22 -0.43
N ASN A 128 2.99 10.80 -1.63
CA ASN A 128 3.40 10.07 -2.84
C ASN A 128 4.78 9.42 -2.68
N LYS A 129 5.76 10.14 -2.12
CA LYS A 129 7.10 9.61 -1.84
C LYS A 129 7.06 8.43 -0.86
N LEU A 130 6.25 8.51 0.20
CA LEU A 130 6.08 7.42 1.16
C LEU A 130 5.46 6.19 0.49
N TYR A 131 4.42 6.39 -0.34
CA TYR A 131 3.84 5.29 -1.08
C TYR A 131 4.82 4.69 -2.08
N TYR A 132 5.68 5.47 -2.75
CA TYR A 132 6.71 4.90 -3.63
C TYR A 132 7.63 3.95 -2.87
N GLY A 133 7.98 4.28 -1.63
CA GLY A 133 8.69 3.37 -0.73
C GLY A 133 7.91 2.09 -0.45
N ALA A 134 6.61 2.20 -0.17
CA ALA A 134 5.73 1.05 0.06
C ALA A 134 5.64 0.15 -1.18
N THR A 135 5.51 0.74 -2.36
CA THR A 135 5.45 0.02 -3.64
C THR A 135 6.78 -0.67 -3.96
N ALA A 136 7.91 0.00 -3.73
CA ALA A 136 9.23 -0.62 -3.91
C ALA A 136 9.41 -1.85 -2.99
N MET A 137 9.06 -1.73 -1.71
CA MET A 137 9.08 -2.86 -0.77
C MET A 137 8.07 -3.95 -1.16
N GLY A 138 6.89 -3.57 -1.64
CA GLY A 138 5.87 -4.50 -2.15
C GLY A 138 6.35 -5.29 -3.36
N THR A 139 7.07 -4.65 -4.29
CA THR A 139 7.74 -5.32 -5.41
C THR A 139 8.76 -6.34 -4.91
N LEU A 140 9.62 -5.94 -3.96
CA LEU A 140 10.60 -6.86 -3.36
C LEU A 140 9.92 -8.04 -2.67
N LEU A 141 8.82 -7.80 -1.97
CA LEU A 141 8.02 -8.85 -1.33
C LEU A 141 7.47 -9.83 -2.38
N PHE A 142 6.91 -9.33 -3.49
CA PHE A 142 6.45 -10.21 -4.57
C PHE A 142 7.60 -10.98 -5.22
N ILE A 143 8.77 -10.37 -5.40
CA ILE A 143 9.97 -11.05 -5.88
C ILE A 143 10.31 -12.22 -4.95
N LEU A 144 10.32 -12.01 -3.62
CA LEU A 144 10.56 -13.10 -2.67
C LEU A 144 9.48 -14.19 -2.72
N MET A 145 8.22 -13.82 -2.92
CA MET A 145 7.12 -14.79 -3.05
C MET A 145 7.23 -15.65 -4.31
N ILE A 146 7.67 -15.05 -5.43
CA ILE A 146 7.76 -15.71 -6.74
C ILE A 146 9.05 -16.52 -6.85
N LEU A 147 10.19 -15.94 -6.46
CA LEU A 147 11.51 -16.57 -6.53
C LEU A 147 11.79 -17.53 -5.37
N LYS A 148 10.80 -17.83 -4.52
CA LYS A 148 10.97 -18.78 -3.43
C LYS A 148 11.56 -20.09 -4.00
N PRO A 149 12.63 -20.62 -3.41
CA PRO A 149 13.20 -21.87 -3.90
C PRO A 149 12.18 -23.01 -3.73
N PHE A 150 12.08 -23.86 -4.75
CA PHE A 150 11.19 -25.04 -4.78
C PHE A 150 11.82 -26.27 -4.10
N TYR A 151 12.85 -26.08 -3.27
CA TYR A 151 13.67 -27.14 -2.68
C TYR A 151 13.34 -27.36 -1.21
#